data_AF-A0A819SC58-F1
#
_entry.id   AF-A0A819SC58-F1
#
_cell.length_a   1.000
_cell.length_b   1.000
_cell.length_c   1.000
_cell.angle_alpha   90.00
_cell.angle_beta   90.00
_cell.angle_gamma   90.00
#
_symmetry.space_group_name_H-M   'P 1'
#
loop_
_entity.id
_entity.type
_entity.pdbx_description
1 polymer ?
#
loop_
_entity_poly.entity_id
_entity_poly.type
_entity_poly.pdbx_seq_one_letter_code
_entity_poly.pdbx_strand_id
1 'polypeptide(L)'
;MDSLRDKVHKHTKKIWYAPNKFESYGDEEIKAVEACLRKGWLAPGPITEEFEREIASLFGKKFAVMVNSGSSGNILALLIAGLKAGDEVIAPACTFATNIAPIIQLGLVPVFCDVEHGSYVPSITQVIEKVSARTRALFLPNLIGNKPDWQGLKDELFMLGRRDILLIEDSCDTITSTPITDIAVTSFYSSHIITAGGGGGMVMCNEKSQRDLALQYRDWGRMGTNT
;
A
#
# COMPACT_ATOMS: atom_id res chain seq x y z
N MET A 1 24.87 24.18 -31.56
CA MET A 1 23.95 23.44 -30.67
C MET A 1 24.63 22.28 -29.94
N ASP A 2 25.78 21.79 -30.40
CA ASP A 2 26.50 20.68 -29.73
C ASP A 2 27.34 21.09 -28.50
N SER A 3 27.76 22.35 -28.39
CA SER A 3 28.65 22.79 -27.30
C SER A 3 28.01 22.95 -25.91
N LEU A 4 26.66 22.89 -25.83
CA LEU A 4 25.91 22.90 -24.56
C LEU A 4 25.66 21.48 -24.02
N ARG A 5 25.62 20.45 -24.89
CA ARG A 5 25.49 19.04 -24.46
C ARG A 5 26.78 18.52 -23.83
N ASP A 6 27.93 18.91 -24.39
CA ASP A 6 29.24 18.42 -23.94
C ASP A 6 29.69 19.00 -22.59
N LYS A 7 29.15 20.16 -22.19
CA LYS A 7 29.48 20.79 -20.90
C LYS A 7 28.68 20.25 -19.70
N VAL A 8 27.54 19.60 -19.93
CA VAL A 8 26.69 19.05 -18.86
C VAL A 8 27.18 17.66 -18.39
N HIS A 9 27.99 16.97 -19.21
CA HIS A 9 28.37 15.57 -18.95
C HIS A 9 29.62 15.39 -18.08
N LYS A 10 30.25 16.46 -17.57
CA LYS A 10 31.59 16.28 -17.00
C LYS A 10 31.63 15.63 -15.62
N HIS A 11 30.65 15.75 -14.72
CA HIS A 11 30.67 15.07 -13.40
C HIS A 11 29.26 14.70 -12.88
N THR A 12 28.45 13.97 -13.64
CA THR A 12 27.20 13.39 -13.07
C THR A 12 27.51 12.01 -12.49
N LYS A 13 27.77 11.95 -11.17
CA LYS A 13 27.75 10.69 -10.42
C LYS A 13 26.42 9.99 -10.74
N LYS A 14 26.45 8.75 -11.24
CA LYS A 14 25.24 7.98 -11.52
C LYS A 14 24.41 7.87 -10.24
N ILE A 15 23.21 8.44 -10.24
CA ILE A 15 22.24 8.31 -9.16
C ILE A 15 21.38 7.09 -9.49
N TRP A 16 21.41 6.09 -8.63
CA TRP A 16 20.55 4.93 -8.77
C TRP A 16 19.17 5.23 -8.20
N TYR A 17 18.14 4.74 -8.87
CA TYR A 17 16.75 4.90 -8.42
C TYR A 17 16.47 4.15 -7.11
N ALA A 18 17.17 3.04 -6.87
CA ALA A 18 17.06 2.21 -5.69
C ALA A 18 18.46 1.99 -5.08
N PRO A 19 18.54 1.60 -3.79
CA PRO A 19 19.78 1.27 -3.10
C PRO A 19 20.71 0.38 -3.93
N ASN A 20 21.99 0.74 -3.95
CA ASN A 20 23.04 0.06 -4.72
C ASN A 20 24.19 -0.33 -3.79
N LYS A 21 24.74 -1.56 -3.89
CA LYS A 21 25.90 -2.01 -3.09
C LYS A 21 25.67 -1.98 -1.56
N PHE A 22 24.71 -2.76 -1.06
CA PHE A 22 24.48 -2.97 0.39
C PHE A 22 24.04 -1.71 1.15
N GLU A 23 23.43 -0.75 0.46
CA GLU A 23 22.88 0.46 1.09
C GLU A 23 21.58 0.17 1.87
N SER A 24 20.87 -0.92 1.58
CA SER A 24 19.59 -1.28 2.21
C SER A 24 19.57 -2.62 2.94
N TYR A 25 20.67 -3.37 2.93
CA TYR A 25 20.80 -4.67 3.59
C TYR A 25 22.27 -4.99 3.84
N GLY A 26 22.55 -5.86 4.81
CA GLY A 26 23.89 -6.33 5.16
C GLY A 26 23.94 -7.83 5.45
N ASP A 27 24.94 -8.23 6.25
CA ASP A 27 25.19 -9.64 6.57
C ASP A 27 24.04 -10.30 7.32
N GLU A 28 23.25 -9.54 8.08
CA GLU A 28 22.10 -10.06 8.83
C GLU A 28 20.98 -10.53 7.88
N GLU A 29 20.58 -9.71 6.92
CA GLU A 29 19.61 -10.08 5.90
C GLU A 29 20.11 -11.24 5.02
N ILE A 30 21.40 -11.24 4.65
CA ILE A 30 22.00 -12.33 3.86
C ILE A 30 21.89 -13.65 4.63
N LYS A 31 22.28 -13.66 5.91
CA LYS A 31 22.19 -14.85 6.76
C LYS A 31 20.74 -15.30 6.96
N ALA A 32 19.79 -14.37 7.08
CA ALA A 32 18.37 -14.71 7.18
C ALA A 32 17.87 -15.43 5.93
N VAL A 33 18.23 -14.94 4.74
CA VAL A 33 17.92 -15.62 3.46
C VAL A 33 18.59 -16.99 3.39
N GLU A 34 19.87 -17.10 3.73
CA GLU A 34 20.57 -18.39 3.77
C GLU A 34 19.90 -19.39 4.71
N ALA A 35 19.45 -18.95 5.88
CA ALA A 35 18.74 -19.79 6.84
C ALA A 35 17.41 -20.32 6.26
N CYS A 36 16.65 -19.49 5.54
CA CYS A 36 15.46 -19.93 4.81
C CYS A 36 15.78 -20.99 3.76
N LEU A 37 16.82 -20.77 2.95
CA LEU A 37 17.26 -21.73 1.92
C LEU A 37 17.68 -23.07 2.53
N ARG A 38 18.42 -23.06 3.64
CA ARG A 38 18.88 -24.26 4.34
C ARG A 38 17.75 -25.05 5.00
N LYS A 39 16.65 -24.38 5.39
CA LYS A 39 15.44 -25.05 5.91
C LYS A 39 14.68 -25.82 4.83
N GLY A 40 14.87 -25.51 3.54
CA GLY A 40 14.23 -26.22 2.44
C GLY A 40 12.75 -25.87 2.21
N TRP A 41 12.26 -24.77 2.78
CA TRP A 41 10.89 -24.28 2.59
C TRP A 41 10.91 -22.84 2.05
N LEU A 42 10.37 -22.63 0.85
CA LEU A 42 10.41 -21.34 0.15
C LEU A 42 9.05 -20.61 0.11
N ALA A 43 7.97 -21.33 0.39
CA ALA A 43 6.63 -20.74 0.42
C ALA A 43 6.41 -19.96 1.74
N PRO A 44 5.32 -19.18 1.87
CA PRO A 44 4.94 -18.60 3.15
C PRO A 44 4.95 -19.64 4.27
N GLY A 45 5.46 -19.25 5.44
CA GLY A 45 5.62 -20.11 6.61
C GLY A 45 5.89 -19.29 7.88
N PRO A 46 6.47 -19.88 8.94
CA PRO A 46 6.59 -19.21 10.25
C PRO A 46 7.28 -17.84 10.23
N ILE A 47 8.30 -17.67 9.37
CA ILE A 47 9.02 -16.38 9.22
C ILE A 47 8.12 -15.33 8.56
N THR A 48 7.31 -15.73 7.58
CA THR A 48 6.32 -14.83 6.96
C THR A 48 5.26 -14.41 7.97
N GLU A 49 4.76 -15.34 8.79
CA GLU A 49 3.77 -15.02 9.83
C GLU A 49 4.32 -14.10 10.91
N GLU A 50 5.59 -14.26 11.28
CA GLU A 50 6.29 -13.35 12.19
C GLU A 50 6.37 -11.95 11.60
N PHE A 51 6.83 -11.84 10.36
CA PHE A 51 6.89 -10.57 9.65
C PHE A 51 5.50 -9.91 9.47
N GLU A 52 4.48 -10.70 9.14
CA GLU A 52 3.09 -10.25 9.07
C GLU A 52 2.63 -9.64 10.40
N ARG A 53 2.90 -10.29 11.55
CA ARG A 53 2.53 -9.77 12.87
C ARG A 53 3.26 -8.48 13.22
N GLU A 54 4.55 -8.41 12.96
CA GLU A 54 5.36 -7.22 13.26
C GLU A 54 4.89 -6.01 12.44
N ILE A 55 4.70 -6.19 11.13
CA ILE A 55 4.21 -5.14 10.24
C ILE A 55 2.77 -4.72 10.62
N ALA A 56 1.88 -5.67 10.91
CA ALA A 56 0.52 -5.36 11.37
C ALA A 56 0.57 -4.46 12.63
N SER A 57 1.44 -4.78 13.58
CA SER A 57 1.61 -3.99 14.81
C SER A 57 2.09 -2.57 14.54
N LEU A 58 3.04 -2.37 13.60
CA LEU A 58 3.52 -1.04 13.23
C LEU A 58 2.40 -0.15 12.68
N PHE A 59 1.51 -0.73 11.87
CA PHE A 59 0.37 -0.02 11.28
C PHE A 59 -0.85 0.08 12.20
N GLY A 60 -0.79 -0.51 13.40
CA GLY A 60 -1.91 -0.56 14.34
C GLY A 60 -3.08 -1.40 13.82
N LYS A 61 -2.79 -2.48 13.10
CA LYS A 61 -3.76 -3.45 12.54
C LYS A 61 -3.66 -4.78 13.26
N LYS A 62 -4.74 -5.57 13.22
CA LYS A 62 -4.78 -6.90 13.87
C LYS A 62 -4.20 -8.01 13.00
N PHE A 63 -4.38 -7.90 11.68
CA PHE A 63 -4.01 -8.93 10.72
C PHE A 63 -3.21 -8.33 9.57
N ALA A 64 -2.31 -9.12 9.02
CA ALA A 64 -1.57 -8.81 7.80
C ALA A 64 -1.49 -10.06 6.90
N VAL A 65 -1.41 -9.84 5.60
CA VAL A 65 -1.23 -10.88 4.58
C VAL A 65 -0.16 -10.40 3.61
N MET A 66 0.96 -11.11 3.59
CA MET A 66 2.11 -10.84 2.72
C MET A 66 1.77 -11.23 1.28
N VAL A 67 2.16 -10.39 0.35
CA VAL A 67 2.00 -10.55 -1.10
C VAL A 67 3.30 -10.20 -1.82
N ASN A 68 3.36 -10.45 -3.13
CA ASN A 68 4.58 -10.29 -3.93
C ASN A 68 4.93 -8.84 -4.29
N SER A 69 4.01 -7.87 -4.12
CA SER A 69 4.26 -6.44 -4.37
C SER A 69 3.23 -5.55 -3.69
N GLY A 70 3.54 -4.26 -3.51
CA GLY A 70 2.55 -3.25 -3.13
C GLY A 70 1.37 -3.17 -4.11
N SER A 71 1.61 -3.35 -5.41
CA SER A 71 0.54 -3.35 -6.42
C SER A 71 -0.46 -4.50 -6.23
N SER A 72 0.04 -5.71 -5.95
CA SER A 72 -0.82 -6.84 -5.56
C SER A 72 -1.55 -6.56 -4.26
N GLY A 73 -0.90 -5.85 -3.33
CA GLY A 73 -1.52 -5.40 -2.09
C GLY A 73 -2.69 -4.44 -2.33
N ASN A 74 -2.53 -3.46 -3.21
CA ASN A 74 -3.59 -2.52 -3.57
C ASN A 74 -4.79 -3.21 -4.24
N ILE A 75 -4.55 -4.18 -5.12
CA ILE A 75 -5.63 -5.01 -5.71
C ILE A 75 -6.35 -5.79 -4.61
N LEU A 76 -5.59 -6.45 -3.75
CA LEU A 76 -6.13 -7.29 -2.69
C LEU A 76 -6.92 -6.47 -1.65
N ALA A 77 -6.48 -5.25 -1.33
CA ALA A 77 -7.18 -4.32 -0.44
C ALA A 77 -8.59 -3.99 -0.96
N LEU A 78 -8.73 -3.67 -2.25
CA LEU A 78 -10.04 -3.40 -2.84
C LEU A 78 -10.92 -4.65 -2.93
N LEU A 79 -10.33 -5.82 -3.18
CA LEU A 79 -11.06 -7.10 -3.18
C LEU A 79 -11.64 -7.44 -1.80
N ILE A 80 -10.86 -7.26 -0.74
CA ILE A 80 -11.32 -7.56 0.63
C ILE A 80 -12.16 -6.46 1.26
N ALA A 81 -12.17 -5.27 0.66
CA ALA A 81 -13.12 -4.20 1.01
C ALA A 81 -14.57 -4.57 0.66
N GLY A 82 -14.79 -5.61 -0.16
CA GLY A 82 -16.14 -6.09 -0.50
C GLY A 82 -16.91 -5.15 -1.43
N LEU A 83 -16.18 -4.31 -2.18
CA LEU A 83 -16.73 -3.40 -3.18
C LEU A 83 -17.27 -4.17 -4.39
N LYS A 84 -18.29 -3.62 -5.04
CA LYS A 84 -18.93 -4.20 -6.22
C LYS A 84 -18.64 -3.35 -7.45
N ALA A 85 -18.61 -4.00 -8.61
CA ALA A 85 -18.48 -3.29 -9.88
C ALA A 85 -19.51 -2.14 -9.99
N GLY A 86 -19.04 -0.96 -10.40
CA GLY A 86 -19.83 0.28 -10.44
C GLY A 86 -19.79 1.12 -9.16
N ASP A 87 -19.30 0.59 -8.02
CA ASP A 87 -19.09 1.40 -6.82
C ASP A 87 -18.02 2.49 -7.07
N GLU A 88 -18.22 3.68 -6.50
CA GLU A 88 -17.28 4.79 -6.64
C GLU A 88 -16.20 4.74 -5.55
N VAL A 89 -14.94 4.88 -5.97
CA VAL A 89 -13.77 4.96 -5.08
C VAL A 89 -13.09 6.30 -5.30
N ILE A 90 -12.97 7.10 -4.24
CA ILE A 90 -12.28 8.38 -4.31
C ILE A 90 -10.78 8.14 -4.16
N ALA A 91 -10.00 8.66 -5.10
CA ALA A 91 -8.54 8.61 -5.09
C ALA A 91 -7.97 9.90 -5.71
N PRO A 92 -6.77 10.36 -5.32
CA PRO A 92 -6.21 11.57 -5.90
C PRO A 92 -5.76 11.34 -7.35
N ALA A 93 -5.90 12.36 -8.20
CA ALA A 93 -5.38 12.32 -9.57
C ALA A 93 -3.85 12.28 -9.61
N CYS A 94 -3.19 12.90 -8.62
CA CYS A 94 -1.74 12.87 -8.43
C CYS A 94 -1.38 11.73 -7.47
N THR A 95 -1.04 10.56 -8.02
CA THR A 95 -0.67 9.36 -7.25
C THR A 95 0.13 8.40 -8.13
N PHE A 96 0.65 7.33 -7.53
CA PHE A 96 1.27 6.25 -8.29
C PHE A 96 0.20 5.41 -9.00
N ALA A 97 0.50 4.94 -10.22
CA ALA A 97 -0.49 4.30 -11.09
C ALA A 97 -1.18 3.08 -10.45
N THR A 98 -0.53 2.40 -9.50
CA THR A 98 -1.06 1.20 -8.84
C THR A 98 -2.04 1.51 -7.72
N ASN A 99 -2.27 2.78 -7.38
CA ASN A 99 -3.41 3.20 -6.55
C ASN A 99 -4.69 3.30 -7.41
N ILE A 100 -4.57 3.61 -8.71
CA ILE A 100 -5.71 3.77 -9.63
C ILE A 100 -6.02 2.49 -10.43
N ALA A 101 -4.99 1.82 -10.96
CA ALA A 101 -5.18 0.64 -11.82
C ALA A 101 -6.09 -0.44 -11.21
N PRO A 102 -6.00 -0.77 -9.91
CA PRO A 102 -6.87 -1.75 -9.28
C PRO A 102 -8.36 -1.36 -9.28
N ILE A 103 -8.66 -0.07 -9.15
CA ILE A 103 -10.04 0.44 -9.20
C ILE A 103 -10.65 0.05 -10.56
N ILE A 104 -9.92 0.32 -11.64
CA ILE A 104 -10.36 0.03 -13.00
C ILE A 104 -10.41 -1.49 -13.27
N GLN A 105 -9.38 -2.22 -12.85
CA GLN A 105 -9.28 -3.68 -13.06
C GLN A 105 -10.43 -4.45 -12.41
N LEU A 106 -10.97 -3.94 -11.30
CA LEU A 106 -12.10 -4.53 -10.57
C LEU A 106 -13.47 -4.00 -11.02
N GLY A 107 -13.52 -3.19 -12.09
CA GLY A 107 -14.77 -2.60 -12.59
C GLY A 107 -15.38 -1.56 -11.66
N LEU A 108 -14.60 -0.99 -10.74
CA LEU A 108 -15.00 0.12 -9.89
C LEU A 108 -14.83 1.45 -10.65
N VAL A 109 -15.45 2.51 -10.14
CA VAL A 109 -15.41 3.84 -10.78
C VAL A 109 -14.48 4.77 -9.99
N PRO A 110 -13.32 5.17 -10.54
CA PRO A 110 -12.47 6.15 -9.88
C PRO A 110 -13.12 7.53 -9.92
N VAL A 111 -13.21 8.18 -8.76
CA VAL A 111 -13.63 9.58 -8.62
C VAL A 111 -12.44 10.38 -8.13
N PHE A 112 -11.92 11.25 -8.99
CA PHE A 112 -10.68 11.96 -8.67
C PHE A 112 -10.89 13.16 -7.75
N CYS A 113 -10.09 13.24 -6.69
CA CYS A 113 -9.83 14.47 -5.95
C CYS A 113 -8.47 15.07 -6.34
N ASP A 114 -8.27 16.34 -6.01
CA ASP A 114 -6.99 17.03 -6.18
C ASP A 114 -6.11 16.86 -4.93
N VAL A 115 -4.88 17.38 -4.94
CA VAL A 115 -3.95 17.33 -3.80
C VAL A 115 -3.49 18.72 -3.37
N GLU A 116 -3.02 18.86 -2.14
CA GLU A 116 -2.40 20.11 -1.67
C GLU A 116 -0.94 20.22 -2.13
N HIS A 117 -0.55 21.41 -2.59
CA HIS A 117 0.83 21.65 -3.00
C HIS A 117 1.79 21.55 -1.80
N GLY A 118 2.86 20.77 -1.96
CA GLY A 118 3.89 20.56 -0.94
C GLY A 118 3.68 19.31 -0.08
N SER A 119 2.43 18.93 0.22
CA SER A 119 2.14 17.65 0.89
C SER A 119 1.79 16.54 -0.11
N TYR A 120 1.23 16.89 -1.28
CA TYR A 120 0.78 15.95 -2.31
C TYR A 120 -0.22 14.90 -1.81
N VAL A 121 -0.91 15.22 -0.71
CA VAL A 121 -2.07 14.49 -0.21
C VAL A 121 -3.28 15.43 -0.26
N PRO A 122 -4.50 14.92 -0.47
CA PRO A 122 -5.69 15.75 -0.55
C PRO A 122 -6.02 16.38 0.82
N SER A 123 -6.55 17.60 0.81
CA SER A 123 -7.22 18.16 1.98
C SER A 123 -8.58 17.49 2.20
N ILE A 124 -9.10 17.59 3.42
CA ILE A 124 -10.41 17.03 3.78
C ILE A 124 -11.49 17.54 2.82
N THR A 125 -11.54 18.85 2.58
CA THR A 125 -12.51 19.48 1.67
C THR A 125 -12.43 18.89 0.26
N GLN A 126 -11.23 18.76 -0.31
CA GLN A 126 -11.03 18.21 -1.65
C GLN A 126 -11.57 16.78 -1.79
N VAL A 127 -11.51 15.97 -0.72
CA VAL A 127 -12.10 14.63 -0.71
C VAL A 127 -13.61 14.69 -0.53
N ILE A 128 -14.08 15.42 0.47
CA ILE A 128 -15.49 15.47 0.86
C ILE A 128 -16.38 16.03 -0.26
N GLU A 129 -15.91 17.02 -1.03
CA GLU A 129 -16.61 17.56 -2.19
C GLU A 129 -16.86 16.52 -3.31
N LYS A 130 -16.13 15.40 -3.31
CA LYS A 130 -16.29 14.31 -4.27
C LYS A 130 -17.20 13.20 -3.77
N VAL A 131 -17.60 13.22 -2.51
CA VAL A 131 -18.48 12.20 -1.92
C VAL A 131 -19.87 12.29 -2.55
N SER A 132 -20.33 11.16 -3.07
CA SER A 132 -21.64 10.97 -3.68
C SER A 132 -22.38 9.80 -3.03
N ALA A 133 -23.67 9.63 -3.33
CA ALA A 133 -24.45 8.47 -2.86
C ALA A 133 -23.87 7.11 -3.33
N ARG A 134 -23.04 7.09 -4.38
CA ARG A 134 -22.38 5.89 -4.92
C ARG A 134 -20.99 5.65 -4.35
N THR A 135 -20.39 6.62 -3.65
CA THR A 135 -19.06 6.45 -3.03
C THR A 135 -19.11 5.32 -2.01
N ARG A 136 -18.12 4.42 -2.03
CA ARG A 136 -18.00 3.31 -1.06
C ARG A 136 -16.64 3.22 -0.40
N ALA A 137 -15.62 3.83 -0.97
CA ALA A 137 -14.30 3.88 -0.34
C ALA A 137 -13.56 5.18 -0.66
N LEU A 138 -12.74 5.61 0.29
CA LEU A 138 -11.61 6.50 0.07
C LEU A 138 -10.37 5.61 -0.05
N PHE A 139 -9.66 5.69 -1.17
CA PHE A 139 -8.41 4.97 -1.39
C PHE A 139 -7.26 5.95 -1.60
N LEU A 140 -6.70 6.44 -0.50
CA LEU A 140 -5.75 7.56 -0.51
C LEU A 140 -4.35 7.10 -0.16
N PRO A 141 -3.32 7.60 -0.87
CA PRO A 141 -1.93 7.31 -0.56
C PRO A 141 -1.39 8.21 0.56
N ASN A 142 -0.50 7.65 1.37
CA ASN A 142 0.46 8.40 2.16
C ASN A 142 1.66 8.79 1.27
N LEU A 143 1.39 9.62 0.27
CA LEU A 143 2.30 9.87 -0.85
C LEU A 143 3.59 10.55 -0.39
N ILE A 144 4.74 10.04 -0.85
CA ILE A 144 6.08 10.56 -0.55
C ILE A 144 6.36 10.81 0.95
N GLY A 145 5.70 10.05 1.84
CA GLY A 145 5.86 10.19 3.29
C GLY A 145 4.87 11.12 3.98
N ASN A 146 4.06 11.88 3.23
CA ASN A 146 3.00 12.71 3.80
C ASN A 146 1.76 11.88 4.08
N LYS A 147 1.01 12.24 5.12
CA LYS A 147 -0.17 11.48 5.57
C LYS A 147 -1.43 12.35 5.44
N PRO A 148 -2.50 11.90 4.75
CA PRO A 148 -3.81 12.55 4.79
C PRO A 148 -4.33 12.65 6.24
N ASP A 149 -5.17 13.65 6.52
CA ASP A 149 -5.87 13.73 7.80
C ASP A 149 -7.00 12.71 7.87
N TRP A 150 -6.63 11.45 8.12
CA TRP A 150 -7.55 10.32 8.20
C TRP A 150 -8.60 10.46 9.31
N GLN A 151 -8.25 11.11 10.43
CA GLN A 151 -9.18 11.33 11.52
C GLN A 151 -10.21 12.39 11.12
N GLY A 152 -9.77 13.54 10.59
CA GLY A 152 -10.67 14.58 10.10
C GLY A 152 -11.57 14.08 8.96
N LEU A 153 -11.05 13.28 8.03
CA LEU A 153 -11.87 12.63 6.99
C LEU A 153 -12.96 11.73 7.58
N LYS A 154 -12.62 10.94 8.61
CA LYS A 154 -13.60 10.07 9.28
C LYS A 154 -14.68 10.88 10.00
N ASP A 155 -14.29 11.96 10.64
CA ASP A 155 -15.21 12.83 11.38
C ASP A 155 -16.18 13.55 10.43
N GLU A 156 -15.70 14.05 9.28
CA GLU A 156 -16.58 14.63 8.24
C GLU A 156 -17.53 13.59 7.65
N LEU A 157 -17.04 12.39 7.32
CA LEU A 157 -17.90 11.30 6.85
C LEU A 157 -18.97 10.92 7.88
N PHE A 158 -18.63 10.94 9.18
CA PHE A 158 -19.59 10.73 10.25
C PHE A 158 -20.67 11.81 10.27
N MET A 159 -20.29 13.08 10.13
CA MET A 159 -21.22 14.22 10.13
C MET A 159 -22.16 14.20 8.90
N LEU A 160 -21.68 13.69 7.77
CA LEU A 160 -22.48 13.47 6.56
C LEU A 160 -23.36 12.20 6.63
N GLY A 161 -23.30 11.44 7.72
CA GLY A 161 -24.01 10.16 7.85
C GLY A 161 -23.47 9.05 6.95
N ARG A 162 -22.24 9.19 6.45
CA ARG A 162 -21.58 8.30 5.48
C ARG A 162 -20.55 7.36 6.13
N ARG A 163 -20.94 6.75 7.25
CA ARG A 163 -20.10 5.76 7.96
C ARG A 163 -19.95 4.43 7.20
N ASP A 164 -20.67 4.29 6.08
CA ASP A 164 -20.58 3.17 5.15
C ASP A 164 -19.36 3.26 4.21
N ILE A 165 -18.69 4.42 4.13
CA ILE A 165 -17.51 4.59 3.29
C ILE A 165 -16.27 4.05 4.02
N LEU A 166 -15.59 3.11 3.39
CA LEU A 166 -14.35 2.52 3.90
C LEU A 166 -13.14 3.45 3.70
N LEU A 167 -12.23 3.45 4.65
CA LEU A 167 -10.95 4.15 4.61
C LEU A 167 -9.82 3.17 4.28
N ILE A 168 -9.30 3.24 3.06
CA ILE A 168 -8.24 2.38 2.55
C ILE A 168 -6.98 3.21 2.37
N GLU A 169 -5.96 2.90 3.15
CA GLU A 169 -4.67 3.60 3.19
C GLU A 169 -3.64 2.91 2.31
N ASP A 170 -3.20 3.55 1.24
CA ASP A 170 -2.02 3.12 0.48
C ASP A 170 -0.76 3.74 1.11
N SER A 171 -0.05 2.98 1.93
CA SER A 171 1.18 3.40 2.59
C SER A 171 2.41 2.70 1.98
N CYS A 172 2.47 2.60 0.66
CA CYS A 172 3.67 2.06 -0.02
C CYS A 172 4.91 2.94 0.20
N ASP A 173 4.75 4.27 0.25
CA ASP A 173 5.87 5.22 0.36
C ASP A 173 6.33 5.47 1.81
N THR A 174 5.59 4.98 2.81
CA THR A 174 5.93 5.22 4.22
C THR A 174 5.42 4.14 5.17
N ILE A 175 6.00 4.08 6.36
CA ILE A 175 5.51 3.26 7.45
C ILE A 175 4.91 4.19 8.48
N THR A 176 3.62 4.03 8.75
CA THR A 176 2.89 4.88 9.68
C THR A 176 1.89 4.06 10.49
N SER A 177 1.49 4.59 11.64
CA SER A 177 0.40 4.03 12.42
C SER A 177 -0.86 4.89 12.21
N THR A 178 -1.84 4.30 11.52
CA THR A 178 -3.16 4.90 11.33
C THR A 178 -4.23 3.87 11.71
N PRO A 179 -4.43 3.57 13.01
CA PRO A 179 -5.37 2.52 13.43
C PRO A 179 -6.81 2.76 12.95
N ILE A 180 -7.16 4.02 12.67
CA ILE A 180 -8.51 4.45 12.30
C ILE A 180 -8.95 4.03 10.89
N THR A 181 -8.00 3.72 9.99
CA THR A 181 -8.29 3.21 8.63
C THR A 181 -8.79 1.77 8.69
N ASP A 182 -9.60 1.34 7.74
CA ASP A 182 -10.16 -0.02 7.75
C ASP A 182 -9.17 -1.04 7.20
N ILE A 183 -8.49 -0.66 6.11
CA ILE A 183 -7.47 -1.46 5.43
C ILE A 183 -6.26 -0.58 5.18
N ALA A 184 -5.06 -1.14 5.33
CA ALA A 184 -3.80 -0.48 4.97
C ALA A 184 -2.97 -1.38 4.06
N VAL A 185 -2.19 -0.78 3.17
CA VAL A 185 -1.26 -1.46 2.28
C VAL A 185 0.13 -0.88 2.49
N THR A 186 1.16 -1.73 2.43
CA THR A 186 2.55 -1.25 2.30
C THR A 186 3.31 -2.11 1.29
N SER A 187 4.51 -1.66 0.91
CA SER A 187 5.32 -2.27 -0.14
C SER A 187 6.77 -2.39 0.30
N PHE A 188 7.39 -3.50 -0.07
CA PHE A 188 8.78 -3.83 0.24
C PHE A 188 9.67 -3.83 -1.00
N TYR A 189 9.27 -3.07 -2.02
CA TYR A 189 10.08 -2.85 -3.21
C TYR A 189 11.42 -2.19 -2.86
N SER A 190 12.42 -2.38 -3.73
CA SER A 190 13.81 -2.01 -3.44
C SER A 190 14.02 -0.56 -2.98
N SER A 191 13.19 0.38 -3.45
CA SER A 191 13.30 1.81 -3.16
C SER A 191 12.44 2.29 -1.99
N HIS A 192 11.69 1.40 -1.32
CA HIS A 192 10.86 1.75 -0.16
C HIS A 192 11.63 1.61 1.16
N ILE A 193 11.02 2.10 2.26
CA ILE A 193 11.65 2.21 3.58
C ILE A 193 12.20 0.87 4.08
N ILE A 194 11.44 -0.20 3.90
CA ILE A 194 11.88 -1.58 4.16
C ILE A 194 11.84 -2.32 2.83
N THR A 195 12.83 -3.17 2.56
CA THR A 195 12.79 -4.06 1.39
C THR A 195 12.91 -5.53 1.78
N ALA A 196 12.19 -6.40 1.08
CA ALA A 196 12.23 -7.85 1.28
C ALA A 196 12.91 -8.51 0.06
N GLY A 197 14.19 -8.17 -0.15
CA GLY A 197 14.97 -8.69 -1.28
C GLY A 197 14.63 -8.03 -2.62
N GLY A 198 14.10 -6.80 -2.60
CA GLY A 198 13.75 -6.03 -3.79
C GLY A 198 12.30 -6.18 -4.27
N GLY A 199 11.48 -6.97 -3.58
CA GLY A 199 10.05 -7.13 -3.88
C GLY A 199 9.24 -7.44 -2.62
N GLY A 200 7.92 -7.51 -2.76
CA GLY A 200 7.01 -7.77 -1.64
C GLY A 200 6.02 -6.63 -1.37
N GLY A 201 4.94 -6.97 -0.68
CA GLY A 201 3.99 -6.02 -0.12
C GLY A 201 3.14 -6.68 0.95
N MET A 202 2.35 -5.90 1.65
CA MET A 202 1.50 -6.38 2.74
C MET A 202 0.14 -5.70 2.66
N VAL A 203 -0.93 -6.46 2.85
CA VAL A 203 -2.27 -5.91 3.13
C VAL A 203 -2.61 -6.19 4.57
N MET A 204 -3.07 -5.16 5.27
CA MET A 204 -3.36 -5.21 6.69
C MET A 204 -4.80 -4.78 6.94
N CYS A 205 -5.46 -5.45 7.88
CA CYS A 205 -6.87 -5.24 8.20
C CYS A 205 -7.18 -5.58 9.66
N ASN A 206 -8.39 -5.25 10.09
CA ASN A 206 -8.83 -5.49 11.47
C ASN A 206 -9.85 -6.64 11.60
N GLU A 207 -10.56 -6.95 10.52
CA GLU A 207 -11.59 -7.99 10.53
C GLU A 207 -11.03 -9.35 10.08
N LYS A 208 -11.33 -10.39 10.86
CA LYS A 208 -10.87 -11.75 10.53
C LYS A 208 -11.41 -12.21 9.17
N SER A 209 -12.64 -11.82 8.81
CA SER A 209 -13.24 -12.12 7.51
C SER A 209 -12.45 -11.52 6.35
N GLN A 210 -11.94 -10.29 6.49
CA GLN A 210 -11.08 -9.65 5.49
C GLN A 210 -9.74 -10.39 5.36
N ARG A 211 -9.12 -10.77 6.48
CA ARG A 211 -7.90 -11.59 6.48
C ARG A 211 -8.12 -12.92 5.77
N ASP A 212 -9.17 -13.64 6.14
CA ASP A 212 -9.48 -14.96 5.60
C ASP A 212 -9.74 -14.88 4.08
N LEU A 213 -10.44 -13.85 3.63
CA LEU A 213 -10.66 -13.58 2.21
C LEU A 213 -9.36 -13.17 1.49
N ALA A 214 -8.49 -12.40 2.15
CA ALA A 214 -7.18 -12.05 1.61
C ALA A 214 -6.32 -13.29 1.34
N LEU A 215 -6.30 -14.24 2.28
CA LEU A 215 -5.62 -15.53 2.10
C LEU A 215 -6.19 -16.31 0.92
N GLN A 216 -7.52 -16.37 0.78
CA GLN A 216 -8.16 -17.04 -0.36
C GLN A 216 -7.76 -16.42 -1.70
N TYR A 217 -7.80 -15.10 -1.83
CA TYR A 217 -7.38 -14.46 -3.09
C TYR A 217 -5.89 -14.64 -3.38
N ARG A 218 -5.04 -14.61 -2.35
CA ARG A 218 -3.59 -14.84 -2.49
C ARG A 218 -3.29 -16.29 -2.91
N ASP A 219 -3.98 -17.26 -2.31
CA ASP A 219 -3.65 -18.68 -2.40
C ASP A 219 -4.67 -19.48 -3.23
N TRP A 220 -5.03 -18.98 -4.41
CA TRP A 220 -5.88 -19.67 -5.42
C TRP A 220 -7.24 -20.17 -4.90
N GLY A 221 -7.90 -19.39 -4.05
CA GLY A 221 -9.19 -19.70 -3.43
C GLY A 221 -9.10 -20.62 -2.22
N ARG A 222 -7.89 -20.98 -1.77
CA ARG A 222 -7.67 -21.83 -0.60
C ARG A 222 -7.48 -20.95 0.63
N MET A 223 -7.94 -21.42 1.79
CA MET A 223 -7.64 -20.74 3.06
C MET A 223 -6.13 -20.68 3.37
N GLY A 224 -5.32 -21.52 2.71
CA GLY A 224 -3.87 -21.30 2.59
C GLY A 224 -3.12 -21.12 3.91
N THR A 225 -3.56 -21.75 5.00
CA THR A 225 -2.72 -21.82 6.21
C THR A 225 -1.68 -22.90 5.95
N ASN A 226 -0.49 -22.50 5.47
CA ASN A 226 0.67 -23.37 5.38
C ASN A 226 1.32 -23.59 6.77
N THR A 227 0.49 -23.54 7.81
CA THR A 227 0.78 -23.67 9.24
C THR A 227 -0.28 -24.53 9.90
#